data_AF-A0A7W3N1Y1-F1
#
_entry.id   AF-A0A7W3N1Y1-F1
#
_cell.length_a   1.000
_cell.length_b   1.000
_cell.length_c   1.000
_cell.angle_alpha   90.00
_cell.angle_beta   90.00
_cell.angle_gamma   90.00
#
_symmetry.space_group_name_H-M   'P 1'
#
loop_
_entity.id
_entity.type
_entity.pdbx_description
1 polymer ?
#
loop_
_entity_poly.entity_id
_entity_poly.type
_entity_poly.pdbx_seq_one_letter_code
_entity_poly.pdbx_strand_id
1 'polypeptide(L)'
;MTVSGECASCREILCQVHTMVLRALDIAGKRMVTSRLEYKDLPNPTWLRHTHRKIYRSQLDILIRPGDWDLLAAAIPGRPEIIRVADTYVRELLIAGIPHDISYLEAAFEQAGIAP
;
A
#
# COMPACT_ATOMS: atom_id res chain seq x y z
N MET A 1 27.53 25.00 -6.67
CA MET A 1 27.31 23.90 -5.71
C MET A 1 25.81 23.71 -5.58
N THR A 2 25.25 22.85 -6.41
CA THR A 2 23.80 22.61 -6.54
C THR A 2 23.54 21.17 -6.12
N VAL A 3 23.24 20.98 -4.85
CA VAL A 3 22.83 19.67 -4.31
C VAL A 3 21.73 19.93 -3.29
N SER A 4 20.48 20.05 -3.72
CA SER A 4 19.30 20.14 -2.82
C SER A 4 17.94 19.84 -3.48
N GLY A 5 17.85 19.73 -4.82
CA GLY A 5 16.57 19.54 -5.51
C GLY A 5 16.07 18.09 -5.57
N GLU A 6 16.96 17.11 -5.70
CA GLU A 6 16.58 15.70 -5.93
C GLU A 6 16.06 15.00 -4.66
N CYS A 7 16.45 15.47 -3.46
CA CYS A 7 16.07 14.83 -2.20
C CYS A 7 14.65 15.23 -1.73
N ALA A 8 14.19 16.43 -2.09
CA ALA A 8 12.85 16.91 -1.70
C ALA A 8 11.75 16.16 -2.47
N SER A 9 11.90 15.99 -3.78
CA SER A 9 10.92 15.29 -4.62
C SER A 9 10.78 13.82 -4.26
N CYS A 10 11.87 13.13 -3.94
CA CYS A 10 11.80 11.70 -3.60
C CYS A 10 11.06 11.47 -2.28
N ARG A 11 11.30 12.34 -1.30
CA ARG A 11 10.60 12.30 -0.01
C ARG A 11 9.12 12.63 -0.16
N GLU A 12 8.78 13.60 -1.00
CA GLU A 12 7.37 13.94 -1.30
C GLU A 12 6.64 12.76 -1.95
N ILE A 13 7.26 12.11 -2.93
CA ILE A 13 6.67 10.94 -3.59
C ILE A 13 6.51 9.78 -2.61
N LEU A 14 7.53 9.49 -1.78
CA LEU A 14 7.43 8.46 -0.75
C LEU A 14 6.26 8.72 0.22
N CYS A 15 6.04 9.97 0.64
CA CYS A 15 4.90 10.35 1.48
C CYS A 15 3.55 10.12 0.77
N GLN A 16 3.47 10.43 -0.53
CA GLN A 16 2.27 10.17 -1.33
C GLN A 16 1.99 8.67 -1.46
N VAL A 17 3.02 7.87 -1.73
CA VAL A 17 2.90 6.40 -1.81
C VAL A 17 2.51 5.83 -0.45
N HIS A 18 3.14 6.25 0.64
CA HIS A 18 2.82 5.82 2.00
C HIS A 18 1.33 6.05 2.33
N THR A 19 0.82 7.25 2.01
CA THR A 19 -0.60 7.59 2.19
C THR A 19 -1.51 6.66 1.36
N MET A 20 -1.11 6.37 0.13
CA MET A 20 -1.88 5.52 -0.78
C MET A 20 -1.84 4.04 -0.39
N VAL A 21 -0.73 3.56 0.17
CA VAL A 21 -0.62 2.23 0.78
C VAL A 21 -1.59 2.08 1.95
N LEU A 22 -1.60 3.04 2.88
CA LEU A 22 -2.55 3.02 4.01
C LEU A 22 -4.01 3.02 3.52
N ARG A 23 -4.32 3.83 2.50
CA ARG A 23 -5.65 3.86 1.88
C ARG A 23 -6.00 2.54 1.22
N ALA A 24 -5.08 1.91 0.50
CA ALA A 24 -5.29 0.62 -0.15
C ALA A 24 -5.57 -0.48 0.90
N LEU A 25 -4.82 -0.49 2.01
CA LEU A 25 -5.04 -1.39 3.13
C LEU A 25 -6.38 -1.13 3.84
N ASP A 26 -6.80 0.12 3.99
CA ASP A 26 -8.12 0.47 4.53
C ASP A 26 -9.26 -0.03 3.62
N ILE A 27 -9.13 0.13 2.30
CA ILE A 27 -10.10 -0.40 1.33
C ILE A 27 -10.14 -1.93 1.38
N ALA A 28 -8.98 -2.60 1.38
CA ALA A 28 -8.90 -4.05 1.50
C ALA A 28 -9.56 -4.51 2.81
N GLY A 29 -9.23 -3.90 3.94
CA GLY A 29 -9.80 -4.20 5.25
C GLY A 29 -11.31 -3.98 5.34
N LYS A 30 -11.89 -3.07 4.55
CA LYS A 30 -13.36 -2.94 4.40
C LYS A 30 -13.94 -4.10 3.58
N ARG A 31 -13.30 -4.47 2.47
CA ARG A 31 -13.75 -5.57 1.59
C ARG A 31 -13.65 -6.94 2.26
N MET A 32 -12.79 -7.09 3.26
CA MET A 32 -12.70 -8.30 4.09
C MET A 32 -13.90 -8.51 5.02
N VAL A 33 -14.69 -7.48 5.31
CA VAL A 33 -15.85 -7.59 6.20
C VAL A 33 -17.05 -8.10 5.40
N THR A 34 -17.48 -9.33 5.66
CA THR A 34 -18.61 -9.95 4.96
C THR A 34 -19.91 -9.88 5.75
N SER A 35 -19.85 -9.57 7.06
CA SER A 35 -21.03 -9.34 7.88
C SER A 35 -20.80 -8.30 8.99
N ARG A 36 -21.90 -7.75 9.52
CA ARG A 36 -21.86 -6.77 10.62
C ARG A 36 -21.35 -7.35 11.94
N LEU A 37 -21.45 -8.67 12.12
CA LEU A 37 -20.94 -9.37 13.31
C LEU A 37 -19.42 -9.43 13.28
N GLU A 38 -18.82 -9.73 12.13
CA GLU A 38 -17.36 -9.75 11.94
C GLU A 38 -16.70 -8.39 12.19
N TYR A 39 -17.44 -7.29 11.98
CA TYR A 39 -16.91 -5.95 12.19
C TYR A 39 -16.49 -5.69 13.64
N LYS A 40 -17.14 -6.34 14.63
CA LYS A 40 -16.84 -6.13 16.06
C LYS A 40 -15.56 -6.81 16.52
N ASP A 41 -15.17 -7.89 15.86
CA ASP A 41 -14.03 -8.73 16.24
C ASP A 41 -12.76 -8.39 15.45
N LEU A 42 -12.86 -7.44 14.51
CA LEU A 42 -11.75 -6.99 13.67
C LEU A 42 -11.06 -5.77 14.27
N PRO A 43 -9.73 -5.67 14.14
CA PRO A 43 -9.00 -4.54 14.70
C PRO A 43 -9.43 -3.21 14.08
N ASN A 44 -9.30 -2.16 14.89
CA ASN A 44 -9.25 -0.79 14.45
C ASN A 44 -7.84 -0.25 14.74
N PRO A 45 -7.25 0.55 13.82
CA PRO A 45 -7.81 1.01 12.55
C PRO A 45 -7.95 -0.08 11.46
N THR A 46 -8.85 0.14 10.51
CA THR A 46 -9.22 -0.83 9.44
C THR A 46 -8.03 -1.35 8.63
N TRP A 47 -7.00 -0.52 8.41
CA TRP A 47 -5.81 -0.90 7.64
C TRP A 47 -4.97 -2.00 8.33
N LEU A 48 -5.28 -2.38 9.58
CA LEU A 48 -4.66 -3.51 10.28
C LEU A 48 -5.42 -4.84 10.13
N ARG A 49 -6.62 -4.84 9.54
CA ARG A 49 -7.51 -6.02 9.55
C ARG A 49 -6.93 -7.24 8.85
N HIS A 50 -6.05 -7.05 7.86
CA HIS A 50 -5.36 -8.14 7.19
C HIS A 50 -4.40 -8.92 8.10
N THR A 51 -3.94 -8.31 9.20
CA THR A 51 -3.00 -8.97 10.14
C THR A 51 -3.68 -10.01 11.05
N HIS A 52 -5.01 -10.06 11.08
CA HIS A 52 -5.79 -10.95 11.97
C HIS A 52 -6.45 -12.12 11.24
N ARG A 53 -6.31 -12.21 9.91
CA ARG A 53 -6.91 -13.28 9.11
C ARG A 53 -5.95 -13.68 8.01
N LYS A 54 -5.86 -14.98 7.76
CA LYS A 54 -5.06 -15.49 6.65
C LYS A 54 -5.69 -15.10 5.31
N ILE A 55 -4.89 -14.48 4.44
CA ILE A 55 -5.29 -14.10 3.08
C ILE A 55 -4.55 -14.98 2.09
N TYR A 56 -5.29 -15.57 1.14
CA TYR A 56 -4.74 -16.37 0.07
C TYR A 56 -4.54 -15.53 -1.20
N ARG A 57 -3.57 -15.91 -2.04
CA ARG A 57 -3.27 -15.24 -3.31
C ARG A 57 -4.52 -15.08 -4.19
N SER A 58 -5.41 -16.08 -4.21
CA SER A 58 -6.67 -16.06 -4.97
C SER A 58 -7.65 -14.97 -4.54
N GLN A 59 -7.48 -14.35 -3.37
CA GLN A 59 -8.35 -13.30 -2.86
C GLN A 59 -7.83 -11.89 -3.20
N LEU A 60 -6.57 -11.76 -3.62
CA LEU A 60 -5.92 -10.46 -3.76
C LEU A 60 -6.62 -9.55 -4.77
N ASP A 61 -7.09 -10.08 -5.90
CA ASP A 61 -7.71 -9.27 -6.95
C ASP A 61 -9.10 -8.73 -6.55
N ILE A 62 -9.74 -9.37 -5.57
CA ILE A 62 -10.98 -8.87 -4.99
C ILE A 62 -10.67 -7.76 -3.96
N LEU A 63 -9.58 -7.92 -3.22
CA LEU A 63 -9.18 -7.01 -2.13
C LEU A 63 -8.49 -5.74 -2.63
N ILE A 64 -7.64 -5.85 -3.65
CA ILE A 64 -6.89 -4.76 -4.29
C ILE A 64 -7.19 -4.81 -5.79
N ARG A 65 -7.90 -3.79 -6.27
CA ARG A 65 -8.31 -3.65 -7.67
C ARG A 65 -7.44 -2.60 -8.36
N PRO A 66 -7.23 -2.70 -9.68
CA PRO A 66 -6.42 -1.71 -10.42
C PRO A 66 -6.81 -0.25 -10.14
N GLY A 67 -8.11 0.05 -10.11
CA GLY A 67 -8.61 1.42 -9.86
C GLY A 67 -8.39 1.96 -8.44
N ASP A 68 -7.94 1.14 -7.48
CA ASP A 68 -7.62 1.63 -6.13
C ASP A 68 -6.40 2.58 -6.15
N TRP A 69 -5.58 2.50 -7.20
CA TRP A 69 -4.36 3.28 -7.41
C TRP A 69 -4.56 4.54 -8.26
N ASP A 70 -5.76 4.81 -8.77
CA ASP A 70 -6.02 5.93 -9.70
C ASP A 70 -5.61 7.29 -9.12
N LEU A 71 -5.82 7.50 -7.80
CA LEU A 71 -5.40 8.72 -7.12
C LEU A 71 -3.87 8.88 -7.08
N LEU A 72 -3.14 7.76 -6.89
CA LEU A 72 -1.68 7.80 -6.94
C LEU A 72 -1.21 8.07 -8.36
N ALA A 73 -1.80 7.41 -9.36
CA ALA A 73 -1.47 7.63 -10.77
C ALA A 73 -1.66 9.10 -11.20
N ALA A 74 -2.70 9.75 -10.69
CA ALA A 74 -2.93 11.18 -10.91
C ALA A 74 -1.91 12.08 -10.19
N ALA A 75 -1.44 11.69 -8.99
CA ALA A 75 -0.48 12.45 -8.20
C ALA A 75 0.96 12.36 -8.72
N ILE A 76 1.35 11.21 -9.30
CA ILE A 76 2.68 10.95 -9.85
C ILE A 76 2.62 10.57 -11.34
N PRO A 77 2.24 11.50 -12.22
CA PRO A 77 2.08 11.22 -13.64
C PRO A 77 3.40 10.75 -14.26
N GLY A 78 3.31 9.72 -15.12
CA GLY A 78 4.48 9.18 -15.82
C GLY A 78 5.38 8.25 -15.00
N ARG A 79 4.97 7.86 -13.79
CA ARG A 79 5.73 6.96 -12.89
C ARG A 79 5.00 5.61 -12.62
N PRO A 80 4.57 4.84 -13.63
CA PRO A 80 3.82 3.60 -13.42
C PRO A 80 4.60 2.52 -12.65
N GLU A 81 5.93 2.57 -12.67
CA GLU A 81 6.80 1.67 -11.93
C GLU A 81 6.65 1.84 -10.41
N ILE A 82 6.42 3.06 -9.92
CA ILE A 82 6.17 3.32 -8.48
C ILE A 82 4.88 2.67 -8.04
N ILE A 83 3.82 2.81 -8.85
CA ILE A 83 2.51 2.22 -8.57
C ILE A 83 2.64 0.69 -8.49
N ARG A 84 3.42 0.10 -9.40
CA ARG A 84 3.64 -1.35 -9.44
C ARG A 84 4.41 -1.87 -8.22
N VAL A 85 5.41 -1.12 -7.72
CA VAL A 85 6.09 -1.45 -6.46
C VAL A 85 5.12 -1.35 -5.29
N ALA A 86 4.33 -0.28 -5.20
CA ALA A 86 3.35 -0.10 -4.14
C ALA A 86 2.26 -1.19 -4.14
N ASP A 87 1.75 -1.57 -5.31
CA ASP A 87 0.78 -2.67 -5.46
C ASP A 87 1.36 -4.01 -5.02
N THR A 88 2.58 -4.32 -5.48
CA THR A 88 3.27 -5.56 -5.08
C THR A 88 3.49 -5.60 -3.58
N TYR A 89 4.00 -4.50 -3.02
CA TYR A 89 4.23 -4.33 -1.58
C TYR A 89 2.96 -4.57 -0.76
N VAL A 90 1.83 -3.94 -1.13
CA VAL A 90 0.55 -4.14 -0.42
C VAL A 90 0.09 -5.58 -0.52
N ARG A 91 0.18 -6.21 -1.70
CA ARG A 91 -0.20 -7.63 -1.88
C ARG A 91 0.64 -8.56 -1.01
N GLU A 92 1.92 -8.28 -0.85
CA GLU A 92 2.81 -9.05 0.02
C GLU A 92 2.47 -8.87 1.50
N LEU A 93 2.19 -7.64 1.95
CA LEU A 93 1.71 -7.39 3.31
C LEU A 93 0.42 -8.15 3.61
N LEU A 94 -0.54 -8.13 2.67
CA LEU A 94 -1.82 -8.85 2.81
C LEU A 94 -1.60 -10.35 2.98
N ILE A 95 -0.76 -10.98 2.15
CA ILE A 95 -0.45 -12.41 2.27
C ILE A 95 0.27 -12.73 3.59
N ALA A 96 1.28 -11.91 3.93
CA ALA A 96 2.13 -12.14 5.08
C ALA A 96 1.41 -11.86 6.42
N GLY A 97 0.34 -11.07 6.40
CA GLY A 97 -0.36 -10.65 7.61
C GLY A 97 0.49 -9.70 8.47
N ILE A 98 1.40 -8.94 7.86
CA ILE A 98 2.33 -8.05 8.56
C ILE A 98 1.78 -6.61 8.49
N PRO A 99 1.82 -5.84 9.60
CA PRO A 99 1.41 -4.44 9.59
C PRO A 99 2.34 -3.60 8.70
N HIS A 100 1.78 -2.58 8.06
CA HIS A 100 2.56 -1.62 7.29
C HIS A 100 3.51 -0.82 8.19
N ASP A 101 4.75 -0.65 7.73
CA ASP A 101 5.73 0.27 8.27
C ASP A 101 6.42 1.00 7.10
N ILE A 102 6.74 2.28 7.28
CA ILE A 102 7.36 3.10 6.23
C ILE A 102 8.75 2.59 5.84
N SER A 103 9.52 2.04 6.78
CA SER A 103 10.85 1.48 6.52
C SER A 103 10.79 0.26 5.60
N TYR A 104 9.73 -0.54 5.68
CA TYR A 104 9.52 -1.67 4.76
C TYR A 104 9.15 -1.21 3.35
N LEU A 105 8.44 -0.08 3.24
CA LEU A 105 8.13 0.51 1.95
C LEU A 105 9.40 1.07 1.29
N GLU A 106 10.24 1.77 2.05
CA GLU A 106 11.56 2.22 1.57
C GLU A 106 12.42 1.05 1.10
N ALA A 107 12.48 -0.04 1.89
CA ALA A 107 13.21 -1.25 1.51
C ALA A 107 12.64 -1.90 0.23
N ALA A 108 11.33 -1.87 0.02
CA ALA A 108 10.71 -2.40 -1.20
C ALA A 108 11.12 -1.58 -2.44
N PHE A 109 11.20 -0.25 -2.31
CA PHE A 109 11.71 0.62 -3.38
C PHE A 109 13.19 0.39 -3.67
N GLU A 110 14.00 0.25 -2.62
CA GLU A 110 15.43 -0.06 -2.74
C GLU A 110 15.66 -1.41 -3.44
N GLN A 111 14.94 -2.45 -3.03
CA GLN A 111 15.01 -3.78 -3.66
C GLN A 111 14.57 -3.77 -5.12
N ALA A 112 13.61 -2.91 -5.47
CA ALA A 112 13.16 -2.74 -6.85
C ALA A 112 14.12 -1.88 -7.69
N GLY A 113 15.13 -1.25 -7.09
CA GLY A 113 16.02 -0.31 -7.76
C GLY A 113 15.31 0.94 -8.28
N ILE A 114 14.19 1.33 -7.65
CA ILE A 114 13.36 2.46 -8.05
C ILE A 114 13.45 3.52 -6.97
N ALA A 115 13.91 4.71 -7.34
CA ALA A 115 13.81 5.89 -6.47
C ALA A 115 12.34 6.36 -6.46
N PRO A 116 11.66 6.36 -5.30
CA PRO A 116 10.34 6.96 -5.18
C PRO A 116 10.43 8.43 -5.57
#